data_AF-A0A2V8FHX0-F1
#
_entry.id   AF-A0A2V8FHX0-F1
#
_cell.length_a   1.000
_cell.length_b   1.000
_cell.length_c   1.000
_cell.angle_alpha   90.00
_cell.angle_beta   90.00
_cell.angle_gamma   90.00
#
_symmetry.space_group_name_H-M   'P 1'
#
loop_
_entity.id
_entity.type
_entity.pdbx_description
1 polymer ?
#
loop_
_entity_poly.entity_id
_entity_poly.type
_entity_poly.pdbx_seq_one_letter_code
_entity_poly.pdbx_strand_id
1 'polypeptide(L)'
;MSDPLRTDVSRAPDPTADSEREAKIERLLLAGLDHYFAGEYEQAIDVWSRAFFLDRTQARARAYIERARSALAERQRESEELLQNGVAAFHRGDGGEARRLLGAAMTRGASSDEALAVLDRLNRLEHGARLPAPVVHSERHEDATSSSGAPALSTSVKVALAVGAVAVTALVGVAELRWSQLLGGGRVVAPGGPGSPSVAGLPLPRRGETALTRARDLIAGGRLRDALRELESVRPTDPQRAVADRLRADIQKQLIVIAAVPPSPSREGRPPLP
;
A
#
# COMPACT_ATOMS: atom_id res chain seq x y z
N MET A 1 -63.14 0.82 -31.76
CA MET A 1 -62.79 -0.34 -30.92
C MET A 1 -61.62 0.08 -30.07
N SER A 2 -61.85 0.19 -28.77
CA SER A 2 -60.96 0.79 -27.78
C SER A 2 -59.93 -0.24 -27.34
N ASP A 3 -58.65 0.07 -27.54
CA ASP A 3 -57.56 -0.76 -27.02
C ASP A 3 -57.40 -0.50 -25.50
N PRO A 4 -57.42 -1.54 -24.65
CA PRO A 4 -57.62 -1.38 -23.22
C PRO A 4 -56.30 -1.12 -22.50
N LEU A 5 -56.38 -0.25 -21.49
CA LEU A 5 -55.57 -0.29 -20.27
C LEU A 5 -54.06 -0.47 -20.49
N ARG A 6 -53.40 0.65 -20.78
CA ARG A 6 -52.03 0.92 -20.31
C ARG A 6 -52.05 0.77 -18.80
N THR A 7 -51.83 -0.46 -18.34
CA THR A 7 -51.66 -0.79 -16.94
C THR A 7 -50.39 -0.08 -16.51
N ASP A 8 -50.57 1.15 -16.05
CA ASP A 8 -49.66 1.84 -15.16
C ASP A 8 -49.66 0.99 -13.89
N VAL A 9 -48.92 -0.12 -13.95
CA VAL A 9 -48.53 -0.88 -12.77
C VAL A 9 -47.60 0.07 -12.04
N SER A 10 -48.21 0.96 -11.25
CA SER A 10 -47.61 1.51 -10.05
C SER A 10 -47.12 0.31 -9.26
N ARG A 11 -45.89 -0.10 -9.56
CA ARG A 11 -45.17 -1.15 -8.86
C ARG A 11 -45.09 -0.65 -7.43
N ALA A 12 -45.96 -1.19 -6.59
CA ALA A 12 -45.90 -0.95 -5.16
C ALA A 12 -44.45 -1.22 -4.73
N PRO A 13 -43.83 -0.33 -3.95
CA PRO A 13 -42.48 -0.53 -3.47
C PRO A 13 -42.41 -1.90 -2.80
N ASP A 14 -41.49 -2.74 -3.29
CA ASP A 14 -41.28 -4.06 -2.70
C ASP A 14 -40.55 -3.85 -1.36
N PRO A 15 -41.23 -4.06 -0.21
CA PRO A 15 -40.66 -3.74 1.09
C PRO A 15 -39.39 -4.55 1.38
N THR A 16 -39.24 -5.72 0.73
CA THR A 16 -38.03 -6.54 0.88
C THR A 16 -36.85 -5.94 0.12
N ALA A 17 -37.06 -5.49 -1.11
CA ALA A 17 -36.03 -4.82 -1.91
C ALA A 17 -35.57 -3.50 -1.30
N ASP A 18 -36.48 -2.74 -0.67
CA ASP A 18 -36.14 -1.51 0.04
C ASP A 18 -35.32 -1.80 1.31
N SER A 19 -35.70 -2.83 2.07
CA SER A 19 -34.93 -3.28 3.25
C SER A 19 -33.53 -3.76 2.87
N GLU A 20 -33.39 -4.52 1.77
CA GLU A 20 -32.09 -4.97 1.26
C GLU A 20 -31.20 -3.81 0.78
N ARG A 21 -31.81 -2.80 0.15
CA ARG A 21 -31.13 -1.58 -0.27
C ARG A 21 -30.61 -0.80 0.94
N GLU A 22 -31.43 -0.64 1.97
CA GLU A 22 -31.03 0.05 3.20
C GLU A 22 -29.89 -0.69 3.90
N ALA A 23 -29.97 -2.01 4.07
CA ALA A 23 -28.90 -2.83 4.62
C ALA A 23 -27.60 -2.75 3.78
N LYS A 24 -27.70 -2.58 2.46
CA LYS A 24 -26.54 -2.35 1.59
C LYS A 24 -25.93 -0.96 1.81
N ILE A 25 -26.76 0.08 1.95
CA ILE A 25 -26.32 1.44 2.24
C ILE A 25 -25.59 1.48 3.59
N GLU A 26 -26.15 0.87 4.64
CA GLU A 26 -25.52 0.81 5.96
C GLU A 26 -24.16 0.14 5.94
N ARG A 27 -24.04 -1.00 5.24
CA ARG A 27 -22.75 -1.69 5.06
C ARG A 27 -21.72 -0.82 4.36
N LEU A 28 -22.10 -0.08 3.33
CA LEU A 28 -21.19 0.85 2.64
C LEU A 28 -20.79 2.02 3.55
N LEU A 29 -21.72 2.56 4.34
CA LEU A 29 -21.42 3.61 5.30
C LEU A 29 -20.37 3.16 6.32
N LEU A 30 -20.52 1.95 6.86
CA LEU A 30 -19.56 1.37 7.80
C LEU A 30 -18.20 1.08 7.13
N ALA A 31 -18.19 0.45 5.96
CA ALA A 31 -16.94 0.17 5.24
C ALA A 31 -16.15 1.44 4.90
N GLY A 32 -16.83 2.53 4.52
CA GLY A 32 -16.16 3.81 4.25
C GLY A 32 -15.56 4.44 5.52
N LEU A 33 -16.09 4.16 6.71
CA LEU A 33 -15.50 4.64 7.96
C LEU A 33 -14.15 3.98 8.24
N ASP A 34 -13.99 2.69 7.92
CA ASP A 34 -12.71 1.99 8.09
C ASP A 34 -11.62 2.65 7.24
N HIS A 35 -11.90 2.95 5.97
CA HIS A 35 -11.00 3.69 5.09
C HIS A 35 -10.70 5.09 5.63
N TYR A 36 -11.71 5.81 6.12
CA TYR A 36 -11.51 7.15 6.67
C TYR A 36 -10.55 7.13 7.87
N PHE A 37 -10.70 6.17 8.79
CA PHE A 37 -9.81 6.03 9.94
C PHE A 37 -8.42 5.49 9.58
N ALA A 38 -8.29 4.77 8.46
CA ALA A 38 -7.00 4.39 7.90
C ALA A 38 -6.27 5.56 7.21
N GLY A 39 -6.91 6.74 7.06
CA GLY A 39 -6.37 7.88 6.32
C GLY A 39 -6.53 7.79 4.80
N GLU A 40 -7.26 6.77 4.34
CA GLU A 40 -7.58 6.46 2.94
C GLU A 40 -8.81 7.26 2.49
N TYR A 41 -8.69 8.59 2.49
CA TYR A 41 -9.82 9.49 2.28
C TYR A 41 -10.48 9.36 0.90
N GLU A 42 -9.69 9.07 -0.14
CA GLU A 42 -10.21 8.86 -1.51
C GLU A 42 -11.07 7.60 -1.58
N GLN A 43 -10.59 6.50 -0.99
CA GLN A 43 -11.32 5.23 -0.92
C GLN A 43 -12.61 5.39 -0.09
N ALA A 44 -12.55 6.12 1.03
CA ALA A 44 -13.75 6.45 1.82
C ALA A 44 -14.79 7.23 1.00
N ILE A 45 -14.36 8.24 0.23
CA ILE A 45 -15.23 9.01 -0.67
C ILE A 45 -15.87 8.10 -1.72
N ASP A 46 -15.11 7.19 -2.33
CA ASP A 46 -15.63 6.27 -3.35
C ASP A 46 -16.72 5.34 -2.79
N VAL A 47 -16.48 4.76 -1.61
CA VAL A 47 -17.44 3.85 -0.96
C VAL A 47 -18.72 4.60 -0.56
N TRP A 48 -18.61 5.78 0.03
CA TRP A 48 -19.78 6.59 0.38
C TRP A 48 -20.49 7.18 -0.83
N SER A 49 -19.78 7.47 -1.93
CA SER A 49 -20.39 7.88 -3.19
C SER A 49 -21.28 6.77 -3.74
N ARG A 50 -20.86 5.50 -3.65
CA ARG A 50 -21.71 4.35 -4.00
C ARG A 50 -22.97 4.27 -3.12
N ALA A 51 -22.85 4.54 -1.82
CA ALA A 51 -24.01 4.61 -0.92
C ALA A 51 -24.97 5.74 -1.31
N PHE A 52 -24.44 6.91 -1.66
CA PHE A 52 -25.21 8.05 -2.13
C PHE A 52 -25.88 7.82 -3.50
N PHE A 53 -25.27 7.03 -4.38
CA PHE A 53 -25.92 6.64 -5.65
C PHE A 53 -27.08 5.66 -5.46
N LEU A 54 -27.04 4.80 -4.42
CA LEU A 54 -28.14 3.89 -4.11
C LEU A 54 -29.36 4.63 -3.56
N ASP A 55 -29.13 5.69 -2.78
CA ASP A 55 -30.13 6.62 -2.29
C ASP A 55 -29.57 8.04 -2.19
N ARG A 56 -30.06 8.94 -3.05
CA ARG A 56 -29.62 10.33 -3.13
C ARG A 56 -30.10 11.18 -1.94
N THR A 57 -31.05 10.68 -1.15
CA THR A 57 -31.56 11.36 0.05
C THR A 57 -30.70 11.10 1.29
N GLN A 58 -29.68 10.24 1.18
CA GLN A 58 -28.88 9.80 2.31
C GLN A 58 -27.96 10.89 2.88
N ALA A 59 -28.45 11.63 3.88
CA ALA A 59 -27.75 12.75 4.50
C ALA A 59 -26.42 12.35 5.15
N ARG A 60 -26.34 11.15 5.74
CA ARG A 60 -25.10 10.64 6.37
C ARG A 60 -23.96 10.48 5.35
N ALA A 61 -24.24 9.87 4.20
CA ALA A 61 -23.25 9.68 3.14
C ALA A 61 -22.69 11.02 2.66
N ARG A 62 -23.57 12.01 2.44
CA ARG A 62 -23.17 13.37 2.05
C ARG A 62 -22.27 14.02 3.10
N ALA A 63 -22.65 13.98 4.37
CA ALA A 63 -21.85 14.58 5.44
C ALA A 63 -20.47 13.93 5.56
N TYR A 64 -20.38 12.61 5.39
CA TYR A 64 -19.12 11.88 5.43
C TYR A 64 -18.21 12.20 4.24
N ILE A 65 -18.76 12.28 3.02
CA ILE A 65 -18.01 12.69 1.83
C ILE A 65 -17.41 14.09 2.00
N GLU A 66 -18.20 15.07 2.47
CA GLU A 66 -17.70 16.43 2.70
C GLU A 66 -16.60 16.49 3.77
N ARG A 67 -16.73 15.68 4.82
CA ARG A 67 -15.69 15.56 5.86
C ARG A 67 -14.42 14.92 5.34
N ALA A 68 -14.49 13.87 4.51
CA ALA A 68 -13.32 13.27 3.89
C ALA A 68 -12.64 14.22 2.89
N ARG A 69 -13.41 14.96 2.10
CA ARG A 69 -12.88 16.01 1.22
C ARG A 69 -12.14 17.10 2.00
N SER A 70 -12.68 17.52 3.13
CA SER A 70 -12.01 18.49 4.01
C SER A 70 -10.69 17.95 4.56
N ALA A 71 -10.67 16.69 4.99
CA ALA A 71 -9.45 16.03 5.47
C ALA A 71 -8.39 15.87 4.36
N LEU A 72 -8.83 15.57 3.13
CA LEU A 72 -7.96 15.49 1.96
C LEU A 72 -7.33 16.85 1.63
N ALA A 73 -8.12 17.93 1.68
CA ALA A 73 -7.63 19.29 1.46
C ALA A 73 -6.60 19.71 2.51
N GLU A 74 -6.80 19.33 3.78
CA GLU A 74 -5.83 19.62 4.83
C GLU A 74 -4.53 18.84 4.66
N ARG A 75 -4.62 17.54 4.32
CA ARG A 75 -3.44 16.73 3.95
C ARG A 75 -2.65 17.39 2.82
N GLN A 76 -3.36 17.90 1.80
CA GLN A 76 -2.71 18.58 0.68
C GLN A 76 -1.99 19.85 1.13
N ARG A 77 -2.62 20.68 1.97
CA ARG A 77 -1.99 21.90 2.51
C ARG A 77 -0.73 21.58 3.30
N GLU A 78 -0.78 20.61 4.20
CA GLU A 78 0.40 20.19 4.97
C GLU A 78 1.52 19.68 4.04
N SER A 79 1.16 18.93 3.01
CA SER A 79 2.13 18.38 2.06
C SER A 79 2.81 19.49 1.24
N GLU A 80 2.06 20.53 0.87
CA GLU A 80 2.54 21.70 0.15
C GLU A 80 3.44 22.58 1.05
N GLU A 81 3.07 22.74 2.31
CA GLU A 81 3.92 23.45 3.28
C GLU A 81 5.26 22.72 3.48
N LEU A 82 5.25 21.39 3.58
CA LEU A 82 6.47 20.59 3.64
C LEU A 82 7.32 20.74 2.37
N LEU A 83 6.68 20.78 1.19
CA LEU A 83 7.35 21.00 -0.08
C LEU A 83 8.07 22.36 -0.08
N GLN A 84 7.35 23.44 0.24
CA GLN A 84 7.89 24.79 0.28
C GLN A 84 9.03 24.92 1.29
N ASN A 85 8.87 24.35 2.49
CA ASN A 85 9.93 24.32 3.50
C ASN A 85 11.16 23.52 3.04
N GLY A 86 10.95 22.41 2.33
CA GLY A 86 12.02 21.61 1.74
C GLY A 86 12.78 22.35 0.65
N VAL A 87 12.08 23.08 -0.21
CA VAL A 87 12.68 23.96 -1.23
C VAL A 87 13.47 25.09 -0.57
N ALA A 88 12.93 25.71 0.48
CA ALA A 88 13.63 26.74 1.23
C ALA A 88 14.90 26.19 1.91
N ALA A 89 14.85 24.98 2.47
CA ALA A 89 16.03 24.30 3.03
C ALA A 89 17.10 24.01 1.97
N PHE A 90 16.67 23.57 0.79
CA PHE A 90 17.55 23.37 -0.37
C PHE A 90 18.28 24.67 -0.74
N HIS A 91 17.56 25.79 -0.83
CA HIS A 91 18.17 27.10 -1.14
C HIS A 91 19.16 27.59 -0.07
N ARG A 92 18.98 27.18 1.19
CA ARG A 92 19.95 27.45 2.27
C ARG A 92 21.18 26.53 2.24
N GLY A 93 21.20 25.51 1.38
CA GLY A 93 22.28 24.52 1.31
C GLY A 93 22.15 23.39 2.34
N ASP A 94 21.05 23.32 3.09
CA ASP A 94 20.79 22.24 4.04
C ASP A 94 20.17 21.03 3.31
N GLY A 95 21.03 20.26 2.64
CA GLY A 95 20.61 19.10 1.85
C GLY A 95 19.97 17.97 2.66
N GLY A 96 20.41 17.79 3.91
CA GLY A 96 19.85 16.78 4.81
C GLY A 96 18.39 17.10 5.16
N GLU A 97 18.15 18.33 5.61
CA GLU A 97 16.81 18.78 5.96
C GLU A 97 15.90 18.90 4.73
N ALA A 98 16.42 19.40 3.61
CA ALA A 98 15.70 19.46 2.34
C ALA A 98 15.20 18.07 1.92
N ARG A 99 16.08 17.04 1.95
CA ARG A 99 15.69 15.67 1.58
C ARG A 99 14.62 15.11 2.52
N ARG A 100 14.73 15.38 3.81
CA ARG A 100 13.76 14.92 4.82
C ARG A 100 12.37 15.54 4.56
N LEU A 101 12.31 16.85 4.38
CA LEU A 101 11.06 17.59 4.16
C LEU A 101 10.41 17.23 2.81
N LEU A 102 11.18 17.16 1.73
CA LEU A 102 10.70 16.76 0.40
C LEU A 102 10.21 15.31 0.39
N GLY A 103 10.90 14.39 1.08
CA GLY A 103 10.44 13.01 1.26
C GLY A 103 9.12 12.92 2.02
N ALA A 104 8.98 13.70 3.09
CA ALA A 104 7.73 13.79 3.85
C ALA A 104 6.58 14.38 3.03
N ALA A 105 6.84 15.41 2.23
CA ALA A 105 5.88 16.01 1.32
C ALA A 105 5.33 14.99 0.30
N MET A 106 6.20 14.21 -0.35
CA MET A 106 5.80 13.17 -1.30
C MET A 106 4.95 12.08 -0.64
N THR A 107 5.32 11.65 0.56
CA THR A 107 4.57 10.62 1.31
C THR A 107 3.15 11.08 1.66
N ARG A 108 2.94 12.40 1.82
CA ARG A 108 1.63 13.01 2.11
C ARG A 108 0.84 13.44 0.86
N GLY A 109 1.40 13.28 -0.35
CA GLY A 109 0.70 13.59 -1.60
C GLY A 109 0.96 14.99 -2.18
N ALA A 110 2.07 15.64 -1.83
CA ALA A 110 2.51 16.86 -2.51
C ALA A 110 2.83 16.60 -4.00
N SER A 111 3.00 17.66 -4.79
CA SER A 111 3.39 17.56 -6.20
C SER A 111 4.70 16.75 -6.35
N SER A 112 4.56 15.48 -6.77
CA SER A 112 5.70 14.57 -6.85
C SER A 112 6.74 15.05 -7.86
N ASP A 113 6.32 15.69 -8.96
CA ASP A 113 7.22 16.13 -10.02
C ASP A 113 8.20 17.21 -9.54
N GLU A 114 7.70 18.20 -8.79
CA GLU A 114 8.53 19.28 -8.26
C GLU A 114 9.48 18.77 -7.18
N ALA A 115 8.96 17.97 -6.23
CA ALA A 115 9.78 17.36 -5.19
C ALA A 115 10.90 16.50 -5.78
N LEU A 116 10.60 15.68 -6.79
CA LEU A 116 11.58 14.84 -7.48
C LEU A 116 12.63 15.68 -8.23
N ALA A 117 12.23 16.75 -8.92
CA ALA A 117 13.16 17.63 -9.62
C ALA A 117 14.17 18.28 -8.66
N VAL A 118 13.73 18.70 -7.47
CA VAL A 118 14.60 19.28 -6.45
C VAL A 118 15.50 18.22 -5.82
N LEU A 119 14.99 17.04 -5.51
CA LEU A 119 15.77 15.91 -4.98
C LEU A 119 16.86 15.46 -5.96
N ASP A 120 16.55 15.39 -7.25
CA ASP A 120 17.50 15.03 -8.30
C ASP A 120 18.60 16.10 -8.46
N ARG A 121 18.24 17.38 -8.38
CA ARG A 121 19.21 18.47 -8.33
C ARG A 121 20.11 18.38 -7.09
N LEU A 122 19.55 18.12 -5.92
CA LEU A 122 20.30 17.92 -4.68
C LEU A 122 21.28 16.75 -4.82
N ASN A 123 20.82 15.64 -5.40
CA ASN A 123 21.66 14.47 -5.63
C ASN A 123 22.88 14.80 -6.52
N ARG A 124 22.69 15.55 -7.61
CA ARG A 124 23.82 15.99 -8.46
C ARG A 124 24.82 16.88 -7.73
N LEU A 125 24.34 17.81 -6.90
CA LEU A 125 25.22 18.70 -6.13
C LEU A 125 26.07 17.92 -5.13
N GLU A 126 25.48 16.94 -4.45
CA GLU A 126 26.21 16.08 -3.52
C GLU A 126 27.24 15.19 -4.22
N HIS A 127 26.91 14.65 -5.41
CA HIS A 127 27.85 13.82 -6.19
C HIS A 127 28.98 14.64 -6.81
N GLY A 128 28.72 15.87 -7.27
CA GLY A 128 29.74 16.78 -7.78
C GLY A 128 30.68 17.29 -6.68
N ALA A 129 30.16 17.54 -5.49
CA ALA A 129 30.96 17.91 -4.31
C ALA A 129 31.78 16.75 -3.74
N ARG A 130 31.42 15.50 -4.05
CA ARG A 130 32.10 14.29 -3.56
C ARG A 130 33.14 13.72 -4.55
N LEU A 131 33.45 14.44 -5.64
CA LEU A 131 34.60 14.09 -6.47
C LEU A 131 35.87 14.15 -5.63
N PRO A 132 36.74 13.11 -5.66
CA PRO A 132 38.07 13.23 -5.07
C PRO A 132 38.76 14.41 -5.74
N ALA A 133 39.44 15.26 -4.94
CA ALA A 133 40.24 16.36 -5.44
C ALA A 133 41.04 15.90 -6.66
N PRO A 134 41.10 16.69 -7.75
CA PRO A 134 41.85 16.28 -8.92
C PRO A 134 43.27 16.00 -8.45
N VAL A 135 43.68 14.73 -8.54
CA VAL A 135 45.09 14.39 -8.46
C VAL A 135 45.70 15.13 -9.63
N VAL A 136 46.38 16.23 -9.34
CA VAL A 136 47.12 17.01 -10.31
C VAL A 136 48.22 16.09 -10.82
N HIS A 137 47.91 15.29 -11.83
CA HIS A 137 48.95 14.73 -12.68
C HIS A 137 49.53 15.91 -13.43
N SER A 138 50.69 16.37 -12.97
CA SER A 138 51.52 17.32 -13.70
C SER A 138 52.01 16.64 -14.98
N GLU A 139 51.15 16.58 -16.00
CA GLU A 139 51.57 16.24 -17.35
C GLU A 139 52.16 17.49 -17.99
N ARG A 140 53.50 17.46 -17.97
CA ARG A 140 54.42 18.33 -18.70
C ARG A 140 53.93 18.51 -20.14
N HIS A 141 53.87 19.77 -20.56
CA HIS A 141 53.68 20.23 -21.94
C HIS A 141 54.47 19.38 -22.95
N GLU A 142 53.78 18.89 -23.97
CA GLU A 142 54.32 18.82 -25.32
C GLU A 142 53.31 19.45 -26.29
N ASP A 143 53.76 20.52 -26.93
CA ASP A 143 53.07 21.22 -28.00
C ASP A 143 52.81 20.28 -29.19
N ALA A 144 51.56 20.21 -29.63
CA ALA A 144 51.24 19.81 -31.00
C ALA A 144 49.95 20.48 -31.46
N THR A 145 50.12 21.56 -32.21
CA THR A 145 49.12 22.15 -33.09
C THR A 145 48.50 21.08 -34.01
N SER A 146 47.17 20.94 -34.03
CA SER A 146 46.43 20.37 -35.17
C SER A 146 44.92 20.70 -35.13
N SER A 147 44.56 21.58 -36.05
CA SER A 147 43.30 21.81 -36.77
C SER A 147 41.93 21.46 -36.15
N SER A 148 41.13 22.53 -36.05
CA SER A 148 39.70 22.62 -36.38
C SER A 148 39.15 21.51 -37.30
N GLY A 149 38.02 20.93 -36.89
CA GLY A 149 37.25 19.97 -37.68
C GLY A 149 35.86 19.68 -37.08
N ALA A 150 34.94 20.62 -37.25
CA ALA A 150 33.50 20.34 -37.34
C ALA A 150 33.01 21.04 -38.63
N PRO A 151 31.98 20.56 -39.36
CA PRO A 151 30.84 19.78 -38.87
C PRO A 151 30.41 18.60 -39.80
N ALA A 152 29.57 17.70 -39.30
CA ALA A 152 28.71 16.90 -40.17
C ALA A 152 27.39 16.57 -39.47
N LEU A 153 26.33 17.20 -39.97
CA LEU A 153 24.93 16.89 -39.69
C LEU A 153 24.62 15.45 -40.12
N SER A 154 24.05 14.65 -39.22
CA SER A 154 23.32 13.44 -39.55
C SER A 154 21.84 13.69 -39.28
N THR A 155 21.14 14.05 -40.36
CA THR A 155 19.69 14.07 -40.44
C THR A 155 19.20 12.66 -40.80
N SER A 156 18.02 12.31 -40.29
CA SER A 156 17.17 11.12 -40.59
C SER A 156 17.30 10.02 -39.54
N VAL A 157 16.25 9.55 -38.86
CA VAL A 157 14.87 9.33 -39.31
C VAL A 157 13.91 9.48 -38.11
N LYS A 158 13.06 10.51 -38.12
CA LYS A 158 11.77 10.50 -37.43
C LYS A 158 10.70 10.08 -38.44
N VAL A 159 10.52 8.78 -38.66
CA VAL A 159 9.24 8.16 -39.05
C VAL A 159 9.27 6.70 -38.57
N ALA A 160 8.86 6.46 -37.32
CA ALA A 160 8.43 5.14 -36.86
C ALA A 160 7.43 5.32 -35.71
N LEU A 161 6.35 6.04 -36.01
CA LEU A 161 5.16 6.08 -35.16
C LEU A 161 4.09 5.25 -35.88
N ALA A 162 4.08 3.93 -35.68
CA ALA A 162 2.96 3.08 -36.11
C ALA A 162 2.92 1.62 -35.56
N VAL A 163 3.56 1.26 -34.43
CA VAL A 163 3.29 -0.07 -33.80
C VAL A 163 3.24 -0.06 -32.25
N GLY A 164 3.58 1.05 -31.58
CA GLY A 164 3.54 1.13 -30.11
C GLY A 164 2.16 1.48 -29.49
N ALA A 165 1.06 1.35 -30.24
CA ALA A 165 -0.28 1.81 -29.81
C ALA A 165 -1.32 0.67 -29.67
N VAL A 166 -0.88 -0.58 -29.49
CA VAL A 166 -1.76 -1.73 -29.18
C VAL A 166 -1.32 -2.49 -27.91
N ALA A 167 -0.25 -2.06 -27.21
CA ALA A 167 0.23 -2.72 -25.99
C ALA A 167 -0.12 -1.97 -24.69
N VAL A 168 -1.13 -1.09 -24.69
CA VAL A 168 -1.60 -0.35 -23.49
C VAL A 168 -3.07 -0.63 -23.15
N THR A 169 -3.82 -1.36 -23.99
CA THR A 169 -5.19 -1.80 -23.67
C THR A 169 -5.29 -3.21 -23.07
N ALA A 170 -4.17 -3.88 -22.81
CA ALA A 170 -4.15 -5.24 -22.24
C ALA A 170 -3.60 -5.34 -20.81
N LEU A 171 -3.43 -4.21 -20.10
CA LEU A 171 -2.95 -4.20 -18.70
C LEU A 171 -3.74 -3.27 -17.78
N VAL A 172 -4.97 -2.93 -18.16
CA VAL A 172 -5.99 -2.31 -17.28
C VAL A 172 -7.10 -3.33 -16.92
N GLY A 173 -7.11 -4.51 -17.55
CA GLY A 173 -8.17 -5.51 -17.42
C GLY A 173 -7.95 -6.64 -16.39
N VAL A 174 -7.00 -6.53 -15.47
CA VAL A 174 -6.73 -7.59 -14.46
C VAL A 174 -6.95 -7.13 -13.00
N ALA A 175 -7.17 -5.84 -12.75
CA ALA A 175 -7.39 -5.34 -11.38
C ALA A 175 -8.85 -5.51 -10.88
N GLU A 176 -9.82 -5.66 -11.78
CA GLU A 176 -11.25 -5.77 -11.43
C GLU A 176 -11.68 -7.21 -11.06
N LEU A 177 -10.89 -8.24 -11.38
CA LEU A 177 -11.36 -9.64 -11.34
C LEU A 177 -10.89 -10.46 -10.13
N ARG A 178 -10.37 -9.82 -9.06
CA ARG A 178 -9.86 -10.51 -7.85
C ARG A 178 -10.67 -10.28 -6.57
N TRP A 179 -11.79 -9.55 -6.62
CA TRP A 179 -12.60 -9.23 -5.43
C TRP A 179 -13.78 -10.18 -5.16
N SER A 180 -14.21 -10.99 -6.13
CA SER A 180 -15.40 -11.87 -5.98
C SER A 180 -15.12 -13.22 -5.30
N GLN A 181 -13.85 -13.58 -5.06
CA GLN A 181 -13.46 -14.86 -4.43
C GLN A 181 -13.21 -14.74 -2.92
N LEU A 182 -13.30 -13.54 -2.33
CA LEU A 182 -13.04 -13.29 -0.90
C LEU A 182 -14.31 -13.18 -0.03
N LEU A 183 -15.50 -13.35 -0.62
CA LEU A 183 -16.79 -13.31 0.09
C LEU A 183 -17.54 -14.65 0.09
N GLY A 184 -16.89 -15.74 -0.34
CA GLY A 184 -17.47 -17.09 -0.30
C GLY A 184 -16.82 -17.97 0.75
N GLY A 185 -17.53 -18.27 1.85
CA GLY A 185 -17.21 -19.45 2.66
C GLY A 185 -17.19 -19.30 4.18
N GLY A 186 -18.04 -18.46 4.78
CA GLY A 186 -18.27 -18.47 6.22
C GLY A 186 -19.68 -18.95 6.57
N ARG A 187 -19.87 -20.26 6.72
CA ARG A 187 -21.14 -20.82 7.19
C ARG A 187 -21.26 -20.52 8.70
N VAL A 188 -21.91 -19.41 9.06
CA VAL A 188 -22.16 -19.09 10.46
C VAL A 188 -23.33 -19.94 10.96
N VAL A 189 -23.00 -20.96 11.75
CA VAL A 189 -23.98 -21.68 12.57
C VAL A 189 -24.37 -20.74 13.71
N ALA A 190 -25.65 -20.39 13.78
CA ALA A 190 -26.22 -19.64 14.89
C ALA A 190 -26.56 -20.57 16.06
N PRO A 191 -26.15 -20.26 17.29
CA PRO A 191 -26.89 -20.66 18.48
C PRO A 191 -27.71 -19.47 19.00
N GLY A 192 -29.01 -19.68 19.19
CA GLY A 192 -29.91 -18.73 19.81
C GLY A 192 -29.80 -18.69 21.33
N GLY A 193 -30.14 -17.54 21.92
CA GLY A 193 -30.38 -17.38 23.36
C GLY A 193 -30.08 -15.97 23.88
N PRO A 194 -30.98 -15.32 24.66
CA PRO A 194 -30.96 -13.88 24.91
C PRO A 194 -30.11 -13.50 26.12
N GLY A 195 -29.50 -12.32 26.05
CA GLY A 195 -28.85 -11.68 27.19
C GLY A 195 -28.11 -10.42 26.75
N SER A 196 -28.76 -9.27 26.89
CA SER A 196 -28.03 -8.00 26.92
C SER A 196 -27.21 -7.95 28.22
N PRO A 197 -25.96 -7.49 28.15
CA PRO A 197 -25.54 -6.50 29.13
C PRO A 197 -24.88 -5.27 28.49
N SER A 198 -24.91 -4.24 29.31
CA SER A 198 -24.54 -2.84 29.11
C SER A 198 -23.12 -2.58 28.59
N VAL A 199 -23.02 -1.52 27.78
CA VAL A 199 -21.90 -0.57 27.54
C VAL A 199 -20.52 -0.93 28.11
N ALA A 200 -19.56 -1.24 27.22
CA ALA A 200 -18.12 -1.10 27.47
C ALA A 200 -17.38 -0.86 26.15
N GLY A 201 -16.42 0.08 26.15
CA GLY A 201 -15.67 0.50 24.96
C GLY A 201 -15.06 -0.66 24.17
N LEU A 202 -15.02 -0.49 22.84
CA LEU A 202 -14.43 -1.44 21.92
C LEU A 202 -13.06 -1.91 22.44
N PRO A 203 -12.85 -3.20 22.70
CA PRO A 203 -11.54 -3.71 23.05
C PRO A 203 -10.66 -3.59 21.80
N LEU A 204 -9.84 -2.54 21.73
CA LEU A 204 -8.74 -2.51 20.77
C LEU A 204 -7.93 -3.78 21.02
N PRO A 205 -7.73 -4.65 19.99
CA PRO A 205 -6.96 -5.86 20.17
C PRO A 205 -5.59 -5.45 20.71
N ARG A 206 -5.24 -5.98 21.88
CA ARG A 206 -4.03 -5.54 22.57
C ARG A 206 -2.84 -5.90 21.69
N ARG A 207 -1.78 -5.09 21.68
CA ARG A 207 -0.59 -5.35 20.85
C ARG A 207 -0.07 -6.79 20.98
N GLY A 208 -0.07 -7.36 22.19
CA GLY A 208 0.29 -8.77 22.42
C GLY A 208 -0.63 -9.80 21.76
N GLU A 209 -1.93 -9.51 21.60
CA GLU A 209 -2.88 -10.39 20.90
C GLU A 209 -2.61 -10.40 19.40
N THR A 210 -2.36 -9.23 18.80
CA THR A 210 -2.02 -9.12 17.38
C THR A 210 -0.69 -9.79 17.04
N ALA A 211 0.29 -9.72 17.95
CA ALA A 211 1.59 -10.39 17.79
C ALA A 211 1.44 -11.92 17.86
N LEU A 212 0.61 -12.43 18.77
CA LEU A 212 0.31 -13.88 18.84
C LEU A 212 -0.41 -14.39 17.59
N THR A 213 -1.37 -13.63 17.06
CA THR A 213 -2.07 -14.02 15.82
C THR A 213 -1.09 -14.08 14.64
N ARG A 214 -0.27 -13.03 14.44
CA ARG A 214 0.76 -13.03 13.40
C ARG A 214 1.78 -14.15 13.55
N ALA A 215 2.22 -14.44 14.77
CA ALA A 215 3.13 -15.56 15.03
C ALA A 215 2.52 -16.91 14.62
N ARG A 216 1.22 -17.13 14.86
CA ARG A 216 0.52 -18.37 14.43
C ARG A 216 0.44 -18.48 12.92
N ASP A 217 0.15 -17.38 12.23
CA ASP A 217 0.11 -17.36 10.76
C ASP A 217 1.49 -17.67 10.16
N LEU A 218 2.56 -17.17 10.77
CA LEU A 218 3.93 -17.47 10.37
C LEU A 218 4.31 -18.94 10.61
N ILE A 219 3.84 -19.54 11.70
CA ILE A 219 4.02 -20.98 11.97
C ILE A 219 3.27 -21.81 10.91
N ALA A 220 2.03 -21.44 10.59
CA ALA A 220 1.25 -22.10 9.53
C ALA A 220 1.92 -21.98 8.15
N GLY A 221 2.59 -20.86 7.89
CA GLY A 221 3.42 -20.64 6.70
C GLY A 221 4.81 -21.30 6.75
N GLY A 222 5.14 -22.07 7.78
CA GLY A 222 6.46 -22.74 7.94
C GLY A 222 7.63 -21.78 8.26
N ARG A 223 7.36 -20.49 8.47
CA ARG A 223 8.37 -19.46 8.75
C ARG A 223 8.69 -19.38 10.25
N LEU A 224 9.23 -20.48 10.78
CA LEU A 224 9.50 -20.65 12.21
C LEU A 224 10.45 -19.58 12.80
N ARG A 225 11.48 -19.16 12.05
CA ARG A 225 12.42 -18.12 12.49
C ARG A 225 11.79 -16.74 12.62
N ASP A 226 10.85 -16.43 11.75
CA ASP A 226 10.15 -15.15 11.76
C ASP A 226 9.06 -15.12 12.84
N ALA A 227 8.41 -16.26 13.07
CA ALA A 227 7.51 -16.42 14.20
C ALA A 227 8.22 -16.17 15.55
N LEU A 228 9.47 -16.62 15.71
CA LEU A 228 10.26 -16.34 16.92
C LEU A 228 10.51 -14.84 17.13
N ARG A 229 10.81 -14.08 16.06
CA ARG A 229 11.02 -12.63 16.13
C ARG A 229 9.74 -11.89 16.54
N GLU A 230 8.59 -12.32 16.02
CA GLU A 230 7.29 -11.76 16.41
C GLU A 230 6.95 -12.06 17.87
N LEU A 231 7.25 -13.27 18.37
CA LEU A 231 7.05 -13.63 19.78
C LEU A 231 7.96 -12.85 20.74
N GLU A 232 9.17 -12.47 20.31
CA GLU A 232 10.09 -11.62 21.10
C GLU A 232 9.58 -10.19 21.27
N SER A 233 8.70 -9.72 20.39
CA SER A 233 8.09 -8.38 20.49
C SER A 233 7.00 -8.27 21.57
N VAL A 234 6.54 -9.40 22.14
CA VAL A 234 5.52 -9.45 23.20
C VAL A 234 6.12 -8.95 24.52
N ARG A 235 5.54 -7.89 25.10
CA ARG A 235 6.08 -7.26 26.31
C ARG A 235 5.94 -8.20 27.51
N PRO A 236 6.88 -8.17 28.47
CA PRO A 236 6.76 -8.95 29.71
C PRO A 236 5.51 -8.63 30.54
N THR A 237 4.97 -7.41 30.38
CA THR A 237 3.76 -6.94 31.06
C THR A 237 2.46 -7.40 30.40
N ASP A 238 2.53 -8.02 29.22
CA ASP A 238 1.33 -8.46 28.50
C ASP A 238 0.81 -9.77 29.08
N PRO A 239 -0.52 -9.93 29.28
CA PRO A 239 -1.09 -11.18 29.79
C PRO A 239 -0.85 -12.38 28.87
N GLN A 240 -0.56 -12.11 27.59
CA GLN A 240 -0.21 -13.10 26.57
C GLN A 240 1.20 -13.68 26.71
N ARG A 241 2.04 -13.15 27.60
CA ARG A 241 3.45 -13.52 27.73
C ARG A 241 3.67 -15.01 27.99
N ALA A 242 2.91 -15.59 28.92
CA ALA A 242 3.01 -17.01 29.26
C ALA A 242 2.70 -17.94 28.07
N VAL A 243 1.81 -17.51 27.17
CA VAL A 243 1.47 -18.26 25.95
C VAL A 243 2.58 -18.11 24.91
N ALA A 244 3.13 -16.90 24.76
CA ALA A 244 4.24 -16.63 23.84
C ALA A 244 5.50 -17.43 24.20
N ASP A 245 5.85 -17.51 25.49
CA ASP A 245 7.02 -18.26 25.97
C ASP A 245 6.87 -19.78 25.75
N ARG A 246 5.66 -20.34 25.88
CA ARG A 246 5.38 -21.75 25.53
C ARG A 246 5.57 -22.03 24.04
N LEU A 247 4.96 -21.20 23.18
CA LEU A 247 5.09 -21.33 21.72
C LEU A 247 6.55 -21.21 21.27
N ARG A 248 7.33 -20.33 21.90
CA ARG A 248 8.76 -20.20 21.65
C ARG A 248 9.49 -21.52 21.93
N ALA A 249 9.25 -22.14 23.08
CA ALA A 249 9.90 -23.38 23.46
C ALA A 249 9.57 -24.52 22.48
N ASP A 250 8.33 -24.59 22.00
CA ASP A 250 7.90 -25.60 21.03
C ASP A 250 8.54 -25.39 19.64
N ILE A 251 8.60 -24.16 19.16
CA ILE A 251 9.29 -23.82 17.91
C ILE A 251 10.78 -24.14 18.00
N GLN A 252 11.43 -23.83 19.13
CA GLN A 252 12.85 -24.13 19.34
C GLN A 252 13.12 -25.64 19.31
N LYS A 253 12.25 -26.46 19.92
CA LYS A 253 12.35 -27.93 19.83
C LYS A 253 12.22 -28.41 18.39
N GLN A 254 11.25 -27.88 17.63
CA GLN A 254 11.07 -28.24 16.22
C GLN A 254 12.29 -27.86 15.37
N LEU A 255 12.87 -26.67 15.59
CA LEU A 255 14.07 -26.25 14.89
C LEU A 255 15.28 -27.13 15.20
N ILE A 256 15.42 -27.59 16.45
CA ILE A 256 16.47 -28.55 16.83
C ILE A 256 16.27 -29.89 16.11
N VAL A 257 15.03 -30.40 16.04
CA VAL A 257 14.73 -31.65 15.31
C VAL A 257 15.05 -31.51 13.81
N ILE A 258 14.67 -30.39 13.19
CA ILE A 258 14.96 -30.13 11.76
C ILE A 258 16.48 -30.02 11.53
N ALA A 259 17.20 -29.34 12.43
CA ALA A 259 18.65 -29.19 12.33
C ALA A 259 19.42 -30.49 12.62
N ALA A 260 18.82 -31.42 13.37
CA ALA A 260 19.41 -32.70 13.73
C ALA A 260 19.31 -33.79 12.63
N VAL A 261 18.61 -33.52 11.52
CA VAL A 261 18.59 -34.43 10.36
C VAL A 261 19.85 -34.18 9.52
N PRO A 262 20.85 -35.08 9.50
CA PRO A 262 22.04 -34.91 8.66
C PRO A 262 21.67 -35.01 7.18
N PRO A 263 22.35 -34.27 6.28
CA PRO A 263 22.18 -34.46 4.85
C PRO A 263 22.61 -35.88 4.47
N SER A 264 21.71 -36.63 3.81
CA SER A 264 22.02 -37.95 3.27
C SER A 264 23.30 -37.88 2.43
N PRO A 265 24.28 -38.81 2.61
CA PRO A 265 25.47 -38.80 1.78
C PRO A 265 25.05 -39.01 0.32
N SER A 266 25.43 -38.02 -0.48
CA SER A 266 25.32 -38.03 -1.93
C SER A 266 25.85 -39.36 -2.48
N ARG A 267 25.07 -39.97 -3.37
CA ARG A 267 25.38 -41.19 -4.12
C ARG A 267 26.60 -40.94 -5.01
N GLU A 268 27.80 -41.02 -4.43
CA GLU A 268 29.08 -40.89 -5.10
C GLU A 268 29.37 -42.13 -5.97
N GLY A 269 29.73 -41.86 -7.23
CA GLY A 269 30.72 -42.63 -7.99
C GLY A 269 30.44 -44.11 -8.24
N ARG A 270 29.69 -44.41 -9.31
CA ARG A 270 29.85 -45.69 -10.04
C ARG A 270 31.26 -45.70 -10.67
N PRO A 271 32.16 -46.66 -10.36
CA PRO A 271 33.46 -46.74 -11.01
C PRO A 271 33.35 -47.27 -12.44
N PRO A 272 34.26 -46.92 -13.36
CA PRO A 272 34.33 -47.56 -14.67
C PRO A 272 34.92 -48.98 -14.52
N LEU A 273 34.29 -49.94 -15.21
CA LEU A 273 34.76 -51.33 -15.28
C LEU A 273 35.98 -51.44 -16.22
N PRO A 274 36.89 -52.41 -15.96
CA PRO A 274 38.11 -52.64 -16.75
C PRO A 274 37.83 -53.19 -18.16
#